data_AF-A0A924JNC9-F1
#
_entry.id   AF-A0A924JNC9-F1
#
_cell.length_a   1.000
_cell.length_b   1.000
_cell.length_c   1.000
_cell.angle_alpha   90.00
_cell.angle_beta   90.00
_cell.angle_gamma   90.00
#
_symmetry.space_group_name_H-M   'P 1'
#
loop_
_entity.id
_entity.type
_entity.pdbx_description
1 polymer ?
#
loop_
_entity_poly.entity_id
_entity_poly.type
_entity_poly.pdbx_seq_one_letter_code
_entity_poly.pdbx_strand_id
1 'polypeptide(L)'
;MNFRAVKAIYLFEMARTWRTVLQSIVSPVISTSLYFVVFGAAIGSRITSVEGVSYGTFIVPGLVMLSVLTQSTSNASFGIYFPKFTGTIYELLSAPVSYVEVVLGYVGAAATKSILLGLIILATAGVFVPLHILHP
;
A
#
# COMPACT_ATOMS: atom_id res chain seq x y z
N MET A 1 17.89 -8.90 -20.60
CA MET A 1 17.01 -8.70 -19.43
C MET A 1 16.63 -10.06 -18.87
N ASN A 2 17.10 -10.37 -17.68
CA ASN A 2 16.93 -11.62 -16.98
C ASN A 2 15.63 -11.61 -16.17
N PHE A 3 14.53 -12.02 -16.80
CA PHE A 3 13.21 -12.11 -16.16
C PHE A 3 13.18 -13.07 -14.96
N ARG A 4 14.09 -14.05 -14.90
CA ARG A 4 14.17 -14.98 -13.76
C ARG A 4 14.68 -14.26 -12.50
N ALA A 5 15.65 -13.37 -12.64
CA ALA A 5 16.15 -12.57 -11.52
C ALA A 5 15.06 -11.64 -10.97
N VAL A 6 14.36 -10.92 -11.86
CA VAL A 6 13.21 -10.07 -11.48
C VAL A 6 12.14 -10.89 -10.75
N LYS A 7 11.76 -12.04 -11.32
CA LYS A 7 10.75 -12.94 -10.73
C LYS A 7 11.19 -13.47 -9.36
N ALA A 8 12.46 -13.83 -9.19
CA ALA A 8 12.99 -14.32 -7.92
C ALA A 8 12.90 -13.25 -6.81
N ILE A 9 13.36 -12.03 -7.11
CA ILE A 9 13.28 -10.88 -6.17
C ILE A 9 11.81 -10.58 -5.83
N TYR A 10 10.96 -10.53 -6.85
CA TYR A 10 9.52 -10.29 -6.67
C TYR A 10 8.87 -11.34 -5.76
N LEU A 11 9.07 -12.63 -6.04
CA LEU A 11 8.48 -13.71 -5.26
C LEU A 11 9.02 -13.73 -3.82
N PHE A 12 10.32 -13.45 -3.62
CA PHE A 12 10.91 -13.33 -2.30
C PHE A 12 10.24 -12.22 -1.47
N GLU A 13 10.02 -11.05 -2.09
CA GLU A 13 9.34 -9.92 -1.45
C GLU A 13 7.85 -10.20 -1.14
N MET A 14 7.16 -10.90 -2.04
CA MET A 14 5.78 -11.33 -1.81
C MET A 14 5.69 -12.36 -0.68
N ALA A 15 6.60 -13.34 -0.64
CA ALA A 15 6.69 -14.32 0.44
C ALA A 15 7.06 -13.69 1.79
N ARG A 16 7.86 -12.60 1.80
CA ARG A 16 8.11 -11.80 3.00
C ARG A 16 6.83 -11.15 3.51
N THR A 17 6.03 -10.58 2.62
CA THR A 17 4.77 -9.91 2.96
C THR A 17 3.78 -10.87 3.62
N TRP A 18 3.70 -12.10 3.13
CA TRP A 18 2.82 -13.13 3.71
C TRP A 18 3.18 -13.49 5.16
N ARG A 19 4.45 -13.34 5.54
CA ARG A 19 4.91 -13.57 6.93
C ARG A 19 4.60 -12.40 7.86
N THR A 20 4.24 -11.24 7.33
CA THR A 20 3.99 -10.00 8.09
C THR A 20 2.61 -9.42 7.84
N VAL A 21 1.61 -10.25 7.50
CA VAL A 21 0.24 -9.81 7.15
C VAL A 21 -0.40 -8.92 8.22
N LEU A 22 -0.20 -9.25 9.51
CA LEU A 22 -0.72 -8.43 10.62
C LEU A 22 -0.19 -6.99 10.58
N GLN A 23 1.09 -6.82 10.28
CA GLN A 23 1.73 -5.52 10.22
C GLN A 23 1.48 -4.81 8.88
N SER A 24 1.53 -5.55 7.78
CA SER A 24 1.51 -5.00 6.42
C SER A 24 0.11 -4.77 5.85
N ILE A 25 -0.91 -5.46 6.38
CA ILE A 25 -2.29 -5.33 5.91
C ILE A 25 -3.21 -4.90 7.05
N VAL A 26 -3.24 -5.65 8.16
CA VAL A 26 -4.23 -5.44 9.22
C VAL A 26 -4.03 -4.07 9.90
N SER A 27 -2.80 -3.73 10.29
CA SER A 27 -2.52 -2.45 10.94
C SER A 27 -2.91 -1.23 10.07
N PRO A 28 -2.51 -1.12 8.79
CA PRO A 28 -2.95 -0.02 7.93
C PRO A 28 -4.47 0.05 7.71
N VAL A 29 -5.13 -1.10 7.57
CA VAL A 29 -6.59 -1.16 7.40
C VAL A 29 -7.32 -0.68 8.66
N ILE A 30 -6.87 -1.08 9.85
CA ILE A 30 -7.44 -0.58 11.11
C ILE A 30 -7.22 0.92 11.24
N SER A 31 -6.00 1.41 10.98
CA SER A 31 -5.69 2.84 11.07
C SER A 31 -6.56 3.69 10.14
N THR A 32 -6.70 3.27 8.88
CA THR A 32 -7.57 3.95 7.91
C THR A 32 -9.05 3.84 8.26
N SER A 33 -9.50 2.71 8.81
CA SER A 33 -10.86 2.56 9.33
C SER A 33 -11.14 3.52 10.49
N LEU A 34 -10.18 3.68 11.41
CA LEU A 34 -10.29 4.66 12.49
C LEU A 34 -10.35 6.09 11.95
N TYR A 35 -9.60 6.40 10.89
CA TYR A 35 -9.74 7.69 10.19
C TYR A 35 -11.14 7.87 9.59
N PHE A 36 -11.75 6.84 9.00
CA PHE A 36 -13.14 6.94 8.54
C PHE A 36 -14.11 7.17 9.69
N VAL A 37 -13.94 6.51 10.83
CA VAL A 37 -14.81 6.72 11.99
C VAL A 37 -14.65 8.13 12.55
N VAL A 38 -13.41 8.57 12.77
CA VAL A 38 -13.13 9.89 13.37
C VAL A 38 -13.53 11.02 12.42
N PHE A 39 -13.05 11.01 11.18
CA PHE A 39 -13.37 12.07 10.24
C PHE A 39 -14.80 11.95 9.71
N GLY A 40 -15.22 10.76 9.30
CA GLY A 40 -16.56 10.53 8.74
C GLY A 40 -17.69 10.77 9.74
N ALA A 41 -17.62 10.24 10.97
CA ALA A 41 -18.70 10.41 11.94
C ALA A 41 -18.58 11.70 12.77
N ALA A 42 -17.38 12.03 13.29
CA ALA A 42 -17.24 13.17 14.21
C ALA A 42 -17.14 14.53 13.50
N ILE A 43 -16.53 14.60 12.32
CA ILE A 43 -16.51 15.83 11.51
C ILE A 43 -17.71 15.90 10.56
N GLY A 44 -18.18 14.77 10.03
CA GLY A 44 -19.39 14.72 9.20
C GLY A 44 -20.65 15.24 9.89
N SER A 45 -20.73 15.17 11.23
CA SER A 45 -21.83 15.78 12.00
C SER A 45 -21.77 17.31 12.05
N ARG A 46 -20.62 17.92 11.71
CA ARG A 46 -20.40 19.38 11.66
C ARG A 46 -20.37 19.90 10.23
N ILE A 47 -19.85 19.11 9.30
CA ILE A 47 -19.78 19.41 7.86
C ILE A 47 -20.56 18.30 7.14
N THR A 48 -21.83 18.55 6.85
CA THR A 48 -22.72 17.55 6.25
C THR A 48 -22.44 17.33 4.76
N SER A 49 -22.13 18.38 4.01
CA SER A 49 -21.79 18.30 2.59
C SER A 49 -20.75 19.32 2.17
N VAL A 50 -19.87 18.91 1.25
CA VAL A 50 -18.91 19.78 0.55
C VAL A 50 -19.32 19.78 -0.92
N GLU A 51 -19.67 20.95 -1.46
CA GLU A 51 -20.05 21.10 -2.87
C GLU A 51 -21.17 20.13 -3.35
N GLY A 52 -22.10 19.79 -2.46
CA GLY A 52 -23.20 18.85 -2.75
C GLY A 52 -22.87 17.37 -2.58
N VAL A 53 -21.61 17.03 -2.25
CA VAL A 53 -21.18 15.65 -1.94
C VAL A 53 -21.10 15.45 -0.43
N SER A 54 -21.55 14.28 0.06
CA SER A 54 -21.38 13.86 1.45
C SER A 54 -19.90 13.95 1.85
N TYR A 55 -19.62 14.58 3.01
CA TYR A 55 -18.25 14.67 3.53
C TYR A 55 -17.58 13.30 3.65
N GLY A 56 -18.32 12.28 4.06
CA GLY A 56 -17.83 10.91 4.15
C GLY A 56 -17.35 10.37 2.79
N THR A 57 -18.11 10.62 1.72
CA THR A 57 -17.72 10.20 0.37
C THR A 57 -16.54 10.99 -0.17
N PHE A 58 -16.45 12.28 0.19
CA PHE A 58 -15.37 13.17 -0.22
C PHE A 58 -14.00 12.77 0.36
N ILE A 59 -13.94 12.34 1.62
CA ILE A 59 -12.66 11.99 2.27
C ILE A 59 -12.13 10.61 1.88
N VAL A 60 -12.97 9.70 1.38
CA VAL A 60 -12.59 8.32 1.05
C VAL A 60 -11.43 8.23 0.05
N PRO A 61 -11.49 8.84 -1.15
CA PRO A 61 -10.38 8.79 -2.09
C PRO A 61 -9.10 9.41 -1.50
N GLY A 62 -9.22 10.47 -0.71
CA GLY A 62 -8.07 11.11 -0.05
C GLY A 62 -7.37 10.17 0.94
N LEU A 63 -8.13 9.48 1.80
CA LEU A 63 -7.59 8.54 2.79
C LEU A 63 -7.02 7.27 2.15
N VAL A 64 -7.66 6.77 1.08
CA VAL A 64 -7.13 5.66 0.27
C VAL A 64 -5.79 6.07 -0.35
N MET A 65 -5.71 7.25 -0.98
CA MET A 65 -4.48 7.75 -1.60
C MET A 65 -3.37 7.95 -0.59
N LEU A 66 -3.67 8.52 0.58
CA LEU A 66 -2.71 8.69 1.67
C LEU A 66 -2.08 7.35 2.06
N SER A 67 -2.91 6.31 2.22
CA SER A 67 -2.44 4.98 2.56
C SER A 67 -1.59 4.37 1.45
N VAL A 68 -2.06 4.41 0.20
CA VAL A 68 -1.31 3.87 -0.95
C VAL A 68 0.06 4.54 -1.09
N LEU A 69 0.14 5.86 -0.99
CA LEU A 69 1.40 6.62 -1.12
C LEU A 69 2.38 6.33 0.01
N THR A 70 1.88 6.29 1.24
CA THR A 70 2.71 6.02 2.42
C THR A 70 3.24 4.58 2.37
N GLN A 71 2.39 3.63 2.00
CA GLN A 71 2.72 2.22 1.98
C GLN A 71 3.61 1.86 0.79
N SER A 72 3.41 2.44 -0.40
CA SER A 72 4.29 2.21 -1.55
C SER A 72 5.71 2.69 -1.29
N THR A 73 5.83 3.91 -0.75
CA THR A 73 7.12 4.52 -0.44
C THR A 73 7.84 3.76 0.69
N SER A 74 7.13 3.42 1.76
CA SER A 74 7.69 2.68 2.89
C SER A 74 8.12 1.26 2.48
N ASN A 75 7.27 0.51 1.79
CA ASN A 75 7.60 -0.86 1.37
C ASN A 75 8.73 -0.91 0.33
N ALA A 76 8.76 0.03 -0.62
CA ALA A 76 9.85 0.11 -1.60
C ALA A 76 11.19 0.44 -0.94
N SER A 77 11.19 1.43 -0.04
CA SER A 77 12.39 1.84 0.69
C SER A 77 12.91 0.73 1.59
N PHE A 78 12.01 0.07 2.34
CA PHE A 78 12.38 -0.99 3.27
C PHE A 78 12.91 -2.25 2.58
N GLY A 79 12.39 -2.57 1.37
CA GLY A 79 12.91 -3.66 0.54
C GLY A 79 14.38 -3.53 0.19
N ILE A 80 14.87 -2.31 -0.04
CA ILE A 80 16.26 -2.05 -0.43
C ILE A 80 17.14 -1.72 0.79
N TYR A 81 16.62 -0.92 1.71
CA TYR A 81 17.38 -0.44 2.87
C TYR A 81 17.73 -1.56 3.84
N PHE A 82 16.79 -2.48 4.14
CA PHE A 82 17.01 -3.50 5.15
C PHE A 82 18.10 -4.53 4.75
N PRO A 83 18.15 -5.03 3.51
CA PRO A 83 19.29 -5.84 3.05
C PRO A 83 20.63 -5.09 3.10
N LYS A 84 20.62 -3.78 2.82
CA LYS A 84 21.81 -2.93 2.94
C LYS A 84 22.27 -2.82 4.40
N PHE A 85 21.34 -2.60 5.32
CA PHE A 85 21.61 -2.48 6.75
C PHE A 85 22.12 -3.79 7.37
N THR A 86 21.56 -4.93 6.93
CA THR A 86 21.95 -6.27 7.43
C THR A 86 23.17 -6.88 6.72
N GLY A 87 23.68 -6.23 5.67
CA GLY A 87 24.79 -6.76 4.85
C GLY A 87 24.38 -7.84 3.84
N THR A 88 23.13 -8.32 3.85
CA THR A 88 22.63 -9.32 2.88
C THR A 88 22.53 -8.79 1.45
N ILE A 89 22.64 -7.48 1.25
CA ILE A 89 22.69 -6.88 -0.10
C ILE A 89 23.88 -7.38 -0.93
N TYR A 90 24.98 -7.83 -0.29
CA TYR A 90 26.13 -8.38 -1.01
C TYR A 90 25.82 -9.69 -1.75
N GLU A 91 24.86 -10.48 -1.26
CA GLU A 91 24.38 -11.68 -1.98
C GLU A 91 23.77 -11.28 -3.32
N LEU A 92 22.93 -10.23 -3.32
CA LEU A 92 22.32 -9.68 -4.52
C LEU A 92 23.36 -9.09 -5.48
N LEU A 93 24.35 -8.38 -4.94
CA LEU A 93 25.43 -7.76 -5.74
C LEU A 93 26.45 -8.77 -6.28
N SER A 94 26.57 -9.95 -5.65
CA SER A 94 27.43 -11.04 -6.13
C SER A 94 26.80 -11.84 -7.27
N ALA A 95 25.47 -11.80 -7.40
CA ALA A 95 24.76 -12.45 -8.49
C ALA A 95 24.88 -11.63 -9.79
N PRO A 96 24.90 -12.26 -10.97
CA PRO A 96 24.94 -11.57 -12.26
C PRO A 96 23.55 -10.97 -12.60
N VAL A 97 23.14 -9.94 -11.85
CA VAL A 97 21.84 -9.26 -11.96
C VAL A 97 22.07 -7.77 -12.22
N SER A 98 21.38 -7.23 -13.23
CA SER A 98 21.48 -5.79 -13.55
C SER A 98 20.72 -4.93 -12.53
N TYR A 99 21.20 -3.70 -12.30
CA TYR A 99 20.52 -2.73 -11.43
C TYR A 99 19.06 -2.49 -11.84
N VAL A 100 18.76 -2.52 -13.14
CA VAL A 100 17.38 -2.35 -13.66
C VAL A 100 16.49 -3.51 -13.21
N GLU A 101 17.01 -4.73 -13.20
CA GLU A 101 16.27 -5.93 -12.81
C GLU A 101 15.98 -5.93 -11.30
N VAL A 102 16.93 -5.48 -10.51
CA VAL A 102 16.78 -5.28 -9.06
C VAL A 102 15.67 -4.26 -8.76
N VAL A 103 15.74 -3.08 -9.38
CA VAL A 103 14.74 -2.02 -9.20
C VAL A 103 13.37 -2.51 -9.63
N LEU A 104 13.26 -3.16 -10.78
CA LEU A 104 11.98 -3.69 -11.30
C LEU A 104 11.36 -4.72 -10.34
N GLY A 105 12.18 -5.60 -9.75
CA GLY A 105 11.72 -6.60 -8.78
C GLY A 105 11.18 -5.98 -7.49
N TYR A 106 11.96 -5.09 -6.86
CA TYR A 106 11.56 -4.44 -5.61
C TYR A 106 10.39 -3.47 -5.78
N VAL A 107 10.42 -2.62 -6.81
CA VAL A 107 9.36 -1.66 -7.10
C VAL A 107 8.09 -2.39 -7.52
N GLY A 108 8.18 -3.42 -8.36
CA GLY A 108 7.03 -4.24 -8.76
C GLY A 108 6.36 -4.92 -7.57
N ALA A 109 7.15 -5.45 -6.64
CA ALA A 109 6.62 -6.05 -5.41
C ALA A 109 5.96 -4.99 -4.52
N ALA A 110 6.60 -3.85 -4.28
CA ALA A 110 6.03 -2.76 -3.48
C ALA A 110 4.73 -2.21 -4.08
N ALA A 111 4.68 -2.00 -5.40
CA ALA A 111 3.50 -1.55 -6.11
C ALA A 111 2.34 -2.54 -5.98
N THR A 112 2.59 -3.84 -6.16
CA THR A 112 1.55 -4.88 -6.02
C THR A 112 0.96 -4.87 -4.61
N LYS A 113 1.79 -4.81 -3.56
CA LYS A 113 1.34 -4.76 -2.16
C LYS A 113 0.47 -3.54 -1.89
N SER A 114 0.90 -2.37 -2.35
CA SER A 114 0.18 -1.11 -2.10
C SER A 114 -1.14 -1.02 -2.85
N ILE A 115 -1.21 -1.56 -4.08
CA ILE A 115 -2.46 -1.65 -4.83
C ILE A 115 -3.44 -2.59 -4.11
N LEU A 116 -2.98 -3.78 -3.71
CA LEU A 116 -3.80 -4.72 -2.95
C LEU A 116 -4.34 -4.07 -1.67
N LEU A 117 -3.48 -3.37 -0.92
CA LEU A 117 -3.88 -2.67 0.29
C LEU A 117 -4.87 -1.54 0.01
N GLY A 118 -4.65 -0.75 -1.04
CA GLY A 118 -5.59 0.30 -1.46
C GLY A 118 -6.96 -0.26 -1.81
N LEU A 119 -7.03 -1.39 -2.51
CA LEU A 119 -8.27 -2.09 -2.82
C LEU A 119 -8.98 -2.62 -1.58
N ILE A 120 -8.23 -3.18 -0.62
CA ILE A 120 -8.78 -3.63 0.66
C ILE A 120 -9.37 -2.44 1.41
N ILE A 121 -8.65 -1.32 1.49
CA ILE A 121 -9.12 -0.11 2.18
C ILE A 121 -10.36 0.44 1.49
N LEU A 122 -10.38 0.52 0.15
CA LEU A 122 -11.54 0.95 -0.61
C LEU A 122 -12.77 0.04 -0.36
N ALA A 123 -12.57 -1.28 -0.33
CA ALA A 123 -13.63 -2.23 -0.01
C ALA A 123 -14.15 -2.03 1.42
N THR A 124 -13.25 -1.83 2.40
CA THR A 124 -13.66 -1.55 3.79
C THR A 124 -14.35 -0.20 3.95
N ALA A 125 -13.97 0.81 3.17
CA ALA A 125 -14.60 2.12 3.19
C ALA A 125 -16.10 2.05 2.81
N GLY A 126 -16.48 1.13 1.92
CA GLY A 126 -17.87 0.89 1.55
C GLY A 126 -18.75 0.37 2.69
N VAL A 127 -18.16 -0.12 3.78
CA VAL A 127 -18.88 -0.51 5.01
C VAL A 127 -19.18 0.70 5.88
N PHE A 128 -18.30 1.71 5.88
CA PHE A 128 -18.43 2.90 6.74
C PHE A 128 -19.19 4.04 6.07
N VAL A 129 -19.16 4.11 4.73
CA VAL A 129 -19.80 5.16 3.93
C VAL A 129 -20.57 4.51 2.79
N PRO A 130 -21.82 4.91 2.51
CA PRO A 130 -22.52 4.49 1.30
C PRO A 130 -21.81 5.08 0.07
N LEU A 131 -20.87 4.31 -0.48
CA LEU A 131 -20.08 4.67 -1.65
C LEU A 131 -20.87 4.35 -2.92
N HIS A 132 -21.00 5.34 -3.80
CA HIS A 132 -21.40 5.15 -5.19
C HIS A 132 -20.19 5.38 -6.08
N ILE A 133 -19.72 4.33 -6.75
CA ILE A 133 -18.65 4.42 -7.74
C ILE A 133 -19.29 4.96 -9.03
N LEU A 134 -19.01 6.23 -9.35
CA LEU A 134 -19.60 6.88 -10.52
C LEU A 134 -18.99 6.38 -11.83
N HIS A 135 -17.69 6.05 -11.83
CA HIS A 135 -16.96 5.55 -12.99
C HIS A 135 -15.97 4.44 -12.56
N PRO A 136 -16.07 3.22 -13.12
CA PRO A 136 -15.20 2.09 -12.79
C PRO A 136 -13.79 2.19 -13.40
#